data_AF-F8UH76-F1
#
_entry.id   AF-F8UH76-F1
#
_cell.length_a   1.000
_cell.length_b   1.000
_cell.length_c   1.000
_cell.angle_alpha   90.00
_cell.angle_beta   90.00
_cell.angle_gamma   90.00
#
_symmetry.space_group_name_H-M   'P 1'
#
loop_
_entity.id
_entity.type
_entity.pdbx_description
1 polymer ?
#
loop_
_entity_poly.entity_id
_entity_poly.type
_entity_poly.pdbx_seq_one_letter_code
_entity_poly.pdbx_strand_id
1 'polypeptide(L)'
;EPRDLPKKPHEPPFWMMVPSALLALLCLLVGVLPASSIGVVLAVAAGSVVGGPLPEYSLAIWHGLNLPLLMSVVALAVGAAFYFSLQRIFRLHEHVHLPRGGKEMYDALLGGLLGLARTIAGAVVDGRLQRLLGLALVTAVVAVGWPLLARGGLLPAAAGWPAAPPPLAVLVWVLGVTGVAGTVYWHRRRFVAMLFVGLTGLVVSLVFALLSAPDVALTQLLVEVASVLLVMLALYYLPARSPVDPQRVRRWRDAAVAGVAGLGMATLAYAVLLRSPTQSISPWFLANALPGAAGANAVNVIIVDFRGLDTLGEIAVLGIAALLVHALLSGMRSLEVGAGAPGSTRRRATEVAADGGPAPRTGQPLERPLMLETVGPVLLPLAAVVAIWFFIRGHNDPGGGFIGGLTLALGLLVPYLGRGTDWVEARARLDLHLWIGGGLAIATLAGLASFAAGHPFLTSHYFKGTLPGLGESSLASAVFFDFGVFATVAGATLLALTTLGRLEGRSGVSPVALPDNVVETVANAPGPGGRG
;
A
#
# COMPACT_ATOMS: atom_id res chain seq x y z
N GLU A 1 -35.43 -47.97 -52.58
CA GLU A 1 -35.96 -46.72 -52.00
C GLU A 1 -35.66 -46.71 -50.51
N PRO A 2 -35.07 -45.63 -49.95
CA PRO A 2 -34.87 -45.53 -48.51
C PRO A 2 -36.22 -45.45 -47.79
N ARG A 3 -36.44 -46.30 -46.78
CA ARG A 3 -37.61 -46.31 -45.89
C ARG A 3 -37.18 -45.80 -44.51
N ASP A 4 -38.06 -45.10 -43.78
CA ASP A 4 -37.83 -44.49 -42.45
C ASP A 4 -36.76 -43.39 -42.35
N LEU A 5 -36.84 -42.35 -43.20
CA LEU A 5 -36.09 -41.11 -42.98
C LEU A 5 -36.97 -40.05 -42.30
N PRO A 6 -36.43 -39.28 -41.32
CA PRO A 6 -37.18 -38.27 -40.57
C PRO A 6 -37.69 -37.10 -41.42
N LYS A 7 -37.16 -36.92 -42.64
CA LYS A 7 -37.69 -36.01 -43.66
C LYS A 7 -37.73 -36.73 -45.00
N LYS A 8 -38.82 -36.58 -45.75
CA LYS A 8 -38.92 -37.08 -47.11
C LYS A 8 -37.89 -36.33 -47.98
N PRO A 9 -36.97 -37.01 -48.67
CA PRO A 9 -36.04 -36.35 -49.57
C PRO A 9 -36.83 -35.56 -50.62
N HIS A 10 -36.51 -34.28 -50.77
CA HIS A 10 -37.06 -33.43 -51.80
C HIS A 10 -35.90 -32.91 -52.65
N GLU A 11 -36.14 -32.69 -53.94
CA GLU A 11 -35.18 -31.98 -54.77
C GLU A 11 -35.05 -30.53 -54.28
N PRO A 12 -33.84 -29.93 -54.31
CA PRO A 12 -33.67 -28.54 -53.95
C PRO A 12 -34.48 -27.64 -54.91
N PRO A 13 -35.08 -26.53 -54.41
CA PRO A 13 -35.81 -25.60 -55.27
C PRO A 13 -34.91 -25.07 -56.39
N PHE A 14 -35.48 -24.83 -57.58
CA PHE A 14 -34.73 -24.43 -58.78
C PHE A 14 -33.73 -23.30 -58.53
N TRP A 15 -34.15 -22.22 -57.87
CA TRP A 15 -33.30 -21.05 -57.58
C TRP A 15 -32.13 -21.33 -56.63
N MET A 16 -32.20 -22.38 -55.80
CA MET A 16 -31.10 -22.81 -54.95
C MET A 16 -30.02 -23.57 -55.74
N MET A 17 -30.39 -24.19 -56.86
CA MET A 17 -29.46 -24.87 -57.77
C MET A 17 -28.79 -23.92 -58.76
N VAL A 18 -29.36 -22.75 -59.04
CA VAL A 18 -28.83 -21.83 -60.06
C VAL A 18 -27.36 -21.44 -59.81
N PRO A 19 -26.91 -21.07 -58.59
CA PRO A 19 -25.51 -20.72 -58.37
C PRO A 19 -24.54 -21.88 -58.60
N SER A 20 -24.87 -23.09 -58.14
CA SER A 20 -24.03 -24.27 -58.35
C SER A 20 -24.06 -24.74 -59.80
N ALA A 21 -25.21 -24.65 -60.48
CA ALA A 21 -25.34 -24.95 -61.90
C ALA A 21 -24.56 -23.96 -62.77
N LEU A 22 -24.57 -22.67 -62.43
CA LEU A 22 -23.76 -21.65 -63.10
C LEU A 22 -22.26 -21.93 -62.91
N LEU A 23 -21.81 -22.26 -61.69
CA LEU A 23 -20.42 -22.65 -61.44
C LEU A 23 -20.03 -23.91 -62.23
N ALA A 24 -20.88 -24.94 -62.25
CA ALA A 24 -20.64 -26.14 -63.03
C ALA A 24 -20.60 -25.87 -64.55
N LEU A 25 -21.49 -25.01 -65.04
CA LEU A 25 -21.52 -24.58 -66.44
C LEU A 25 -20.25 -23.80 -66.80
N LEU A 26 -19.77 -22.92 -65.91
CA LEU A 26 -18.51 -22.21 -66.10
C LEU A 26 -17.32 -23.17 -66.10
N CYS A 27 -17.28 -24.18 -65.22
CA CYS A 27 -16.25 -25.23 -65.25
C CYS A 27 -16.26 -26.01 -66.57
N LEU A 28 -17.44 -26.35 -67.09
CA LEU A 28 -17.58 -27.01 -68.40
C LEU A 28 -17.15 -26.09 -69.55
N LEU A 29 -17.57 -24.82 -69.53
CA LEU A 29 -17.20 -23.84 -70.54
C LEU A 29 -15.68 -23.65 -70.62
N VAL A 30 -15.03 -23.51 -69.45
CA VAL A 30 -13.58 -23.38 -69.36
C VAL A 30 -12.87 -24.68 -69.75
N GLY A 31 -13.39 -25.84 -69.36
CA GLY A 31 -12.80 -27.14 -69.69
C GLY A 31 -12.92 -27.52 -71.17
N VAL A 32 -14.03 -27.17 -71.82
CA VAL A 32 -14.30 -27.52 -73.23
C VAL A 32 -13.77 -26.46 -74.19
N LEU A 33 -13.85 -25.17 -73.85
CA LEU A 33 -13.37 -24.09 -74.73
C LEU A 33 -12.35 -23.20 -74.01
N PRO A 34 -11.20 -23.74 -73.53
CA PRO A 34 -10.26 -23.02 -72.67
C PRO A 34 -9.63 -21.81 -73.38
N ALA A 35 -9.27 -21.95 -74.66
CA ALA A 35 -8.64 -20.87 -75.43
C ALA A 35 -9.54 -19.63 -75.57
N SER A 36 -10.82 -19.82 -75.87
CA SER A 36 -11.77 -18.71 -76.09
C SER A 36 -12.39 -18.18 -74.80
N SER A 37 -12.45 -18.99 -73.74
CA SER A 37 -13.05 -18.58 -72.46
C SER A 37 -12.07 -17.81 -71.57
N ILE A 38 -10.92 -18.39 -71.25
CA ILE A 38 -9.97 -17.83 -70.25
C ILE A 38 -8.63 -17.43 -70.85
N GLY A 39 -8.35 -17.75 -72.12
CA GLY A 39 -7.02 -17.58 -72.72
C GLY A 39 -6.43 -16.18 -72.58
N VAL A 40 -7.23 -15.13 -72.81
CA VAL A 40 -6.80 -13.73 -72.66
C VAL A 40 -6.49 -13.38 -71.20
N VAL A 41 -7.38 -13.76 -70.28
CA VAL A 41 -7.22 -13.47 -68.84
C VAL A 41 -6.01 -14.22 -68.29
N LEU A 42 -5.84 -15.47 -68.69
CA LEU A 42 -4.69 -16.30 -68.31
C LEU A 42 -3.38 -15.73 -68.84
N ALA A 43 -3.34 -15.27 -70.10
CA ALA A 43 -2.15 -14.65 -70.66
C ALA A 43 -1.72 -13.40 -69.89
N VAL A 44 -2.68 -12.53 -69.53
CA VAL A 44 -2.40 -11.32 -68.75
C VAL A 44 -1.91 -11.67 -67.33
N ALA A 45 -2.58 -12.59 -66.65
CA ALA A 45 -2.21 -13.00 -65.29
C ALA A 45 -0.87 -13.77 -65.24
N ALA A 46 -0.63 -14.66 -66.21
CA ALA A 46 0.63 -15.39 -66.31
C ALA A 46 1.77 -14.45 -66.70
N GLY A 47 1.53 -13.52 -67.64
CA GLY A 47 2.54 -12.56 -68.09
C GLY A 47 3.00 -11.62 -66.97
N SER A 48 2.08 -11.22 -66.09
CA SER A 48 2.44 -10.38 -64.93
C SER A 48 3.25 -11.12 -63.87
N VAL A 49 3.00 -12.41 -63.66
CA VAL A 49 3.77 -13.24 -62.71
C VAL A 49 5.14 -13.62 -63.28
N VAL A 50 5.21 -13.95 -64.57
CA VAL A 50 6.45 -14.39 -65.25
C VAL A 50 7.37 -13.21 -65.58
N GLY A 51 6.82 -12.02 -65.83
CA GLY A 51 7.59 -10.79 -66.05
C GLY A 51 8.38 -10.73 -67.37
N GLY A 52 7.99 -11.52 -68.39
CA GLY A 52 8.67 -11.61 -69.69
C GLY A 52 7.78 -12.25 -70.78
N PRO A 53 8.32 -12.53 -72.00
CA PRO A 53 7.54 -13.21 -73.04
C PRO A 53 7.11 -14.59 -72.53
N LEU A 54 5.82 -14.88 -72.65
CA LEU A 54 5.27 -16.15 -72.22
C LEU A 54 5.89 -17.28 -73.08
N PRO A 55 6.30 -18.41 -72.46
CA PRO A 55 6.71 -19.58 -73.21
C PRO A 55 5.54 -20.08 -74.08
N GLU A 56 5.82 -20.76 -75.18
CA GLU A 56 4.75 -21.31 -76.02
C GLU A 56 3.88 -22.28 -75.22
N TYR A 57 2.59 -21.96 -75.08
CA TYR A 57 1.58 -22.81 -74.46
C TYR A 57 0.34 -22.89 -75.36
N SER A 58 -0.33 -24.03 -75.35
CA SER A 58 -1.56 -24.24 -76.09
C SER A 58 -2.70 -24.63 -75.16
N LEU A 59 -3.81 -23.91 -75.27
CA LEU A 59 -5.05 -24.18 -74.55
C LEU A 59 -5.97 -25.02 -75.44
N ALA A 60 -5.60 -26.28 -75.65
CA ALA A 60 -6.42 -27.26 -76.36
C ALA A 60 -7.06 -28.24 -75.37
N ILE A 61 -8.17 -28.88 -75.75
CA ILE A 61 -8.74 -29.99 -74.95
C ILE A 61 -7.88 -31.25 -75.12
N TRP A 62 -7.31 -31.43 -76.31
CA TRP A 62 -6.57 -32.62 -76.68
C TRP A 62 -5.19 -32.24 -77.22
N HIS A 63 -4.16 -32.70 -76.52
CA HIS A 63 -2.75 -32.46 -76.87
C HIS A 63 -2.05 -33.72 -77.37
N GLY A 64 -2.80 -34.79 -77.69
CA GLY A 64 -2.26 -36.10 -78.07
C GLY A 64 -1.80 -36.95 -76.88
N LEU A 65 -1.18 -38.09 -77.19
CA LEU A 65 -0.60 -38.99 -76.17
C LEU A 65 0.72 -38.39 -75.67
N ASN A 66 0.65 -37.72 -74.52
CA ASN A 66 1.80 -37.05 -73.89
C ASN A 66 1.99 -37.49 -72.43
N LEU A 67 3.11 -37.07 -71.83
CA LEU A 67 3.44 -37.41 -70.44
C LEU A 67 2.39 -36.88 -69.42
N PRO A 68 1.89 -35.63 -69.52
CA PRO A 68 0.81 -35.15 -68.63
C PRO A 68 -0.47 -35.99 -68.67
N LEU A 69 -0.88 -36.46 -69.86
CA LEU A 69 -2.02 -37.35 -70.01
C LEU A 69 -1.75 -38.69 -69.33
N LEU A 70 -0.56 -39.27 -69.52
CA LEU A 70 -0.16 -40.50 -68.84
C LEU A 70 -0.15 -40.33 -67.31
N MET A 71 0.39 -39.22 -66.79
CA MET A 71 0.38 -38.92 -65.34
C MET A 71 -1.04 -38.78 -64.80
N SER A 72 -1.94 -38.13 -65.53
CA SER A 72 -3.37 -38.02 -65.17
C SER A 72 -4.05 -39.39 -65.13
N VAL A 73 -3.80 -40.25 -66.14
CA VAL A 73 -4.34 -41.62 -66.19
C VAL A 73 -3.80 -42.46 -65.03
N VAL A 74 -2.51 -42.36 -64.74
CA VAL A 74 -1.90 -43.04 -63.58
C VAL A 74 -2.47 -42.52 -62.27
N ALA A 75 -2.60 -41.20 -62.09
CA ALA A 75 -3.19 -40.62 -60.89
C ALA A 75 -4.64 -41.06 -60.68
N LEU A 76 -5.43 -41.13 -61.75
CA LEU A 76 -6.79 -41.64 -61.72
C LEU A 76 -6.83 -43.13 -61.36
N ALA A 77 -5.99 -43.95 -62.00
CA ALA A 77 -5.92 -45.38 -61.77
C ALA A 77 -5.47 -45.70 -60.33
N VAL A 78 -4.42 -45.04 -59.85
CA VAL A 78 -3.91 -45.16 -58.48
C VAL A 78 -4.92 -44.63 -57.47
N GLY A 79 -5.54 -43.46 -57.72
CA GLY A 79 -6.56 -42.89 -56.85
C GLY A 79 -7.80 -43.78 -56.74
N ALA A 80 -8.27 -44.34 -57.86
CA ALA A 80 -9.38 -45.29 -57.88
C ALA A 80 -9.01 -46.59 -57.16
N ALA A 81 -7.84 -47.18 -57.47
CA ALA A 81 -7.36 -48.37 -56.80
C ALA A 81 -7.23 -48.16 -55.28
N PHE A 82 -6.70 -47.01 -54.88
CA PHE A 82 -6.59 -46.62 -53.47
C PHE A 82 -7.96 -46.48 -52.82
N TYR A 83 -8.90 -45.75 -53.45
CA TYR A 83 -10.27 -45.61 -52.94
C TYR A 83 -10.97 -46.95 -52.75
N PHE A 84 -10.95 -47.84 -53.75
CA PHE A 84 -11.59 -49.15 -53.65
C PHE A 84 -10.89 -50.08 -52.65
N SER A 85 -9.56 -50.01 -52.56
CA SER A 85 -8.80 -50.75 -51.54
C SER A 85 -9.17 -50.28 -50.14
N LEU A 86 -9.22 -48.97 -49.93
CA LEU A 86 -9.53 -48.37 -48.64
C LEU A 86 -11.00 -48.60 -48.23
N GLN A 87 -11.92 -48.56 -49.20
CA GLN A 87 -13.32 -48.94 -48.99
C GLN A 87 -13.46 -50.41 -48.61
N ARG A 88 -12.68 -51.31 -49.22
CA ARG A 88 -12.67 -52.74 -48.89
C ARG A 88 -12.09 -53.02 -47.49
N ILE A 89 -11.04 -52.29 -47.10
CA ILE A 89 -10.32 -52.54 -45.84
C ILE A 89 -11.02 -51.86 -44.66
N PHE A 90 -11.39 -50.58 -44.78
CA PHE A 90 -11.81 -49.76 -43.64
C PHE A 90 -13.29 -49.39 -43.62
N ARG A 91 -14.08 -49.78 -44.63
CA ARG A 91 -15.47 -49.31 -44.83
C ARG A 91 -15.56 -47.82 -44.51
N LEU A 92 -15.01 -46.97 -45.38
CA LEU A 92 -14.79 -45.53 -45.14
C LEU A 92 -16.00 -44.76 -44.59
N HIS A 93 -17.21 -45.27 -44.83
CA HIS A 93 -18.46 -44.69 -44.35
C HIS A 93 -18.67 -44.83 -42.83
N GLU A 94 -17.95 -45.73 -42.17
CA GLU A 94 -18.00 -45.96 -40.72
C GLU A 94 -16.92 -45.15 -39.95
N HIS A 95 -15.92 -44.61 -40.65
CA HIS A 95 -14.74 -43.99 -40.03
C HIS A 95 -14.62 -42.50 -40.40
N VAL A 96 -15.29 -41.65 -39.61
CA VAL A 96 -15.10 -40.19 -39.68
C VAL A 96 -14.03 -39.78 -38.66
N HIS A 97 -12.78 -39.74 -39.09
CA HIS A 97 -11.73 -39.08 -38.31
C HIS A 97 -11.67 -37.60 -38.69
N LEU A 98 -12.24 -36.72 -37.85
CA LEU A 98 -11.94 -35.30 -37.94
C LEU A 98 -10.47 -35.09 -37.56
N PRO A 99 -9.67 -34.40 -38.38
CA PRO A 99 -8.28 -34.12 -38.06
C PRO A 99 -8.21 -33.25 -36.81
N ARG A 100 -7.75 -33.86 -35.71
CA ARG A 100 -7.32 -33.19 -34.49
C ARG A 100 -5.96 -32.55 -34.75
N GLY A 101 -5.79 -31.27 -34.47
CA GLY A 101 -4.48 -30.64 -34.66
C GLY A 101 -4.44 -29.14 -34.39
N GLY A 102 -4.84 -28.32 -35.37
CA GLY A 102 -4.59 -26.87 -35.33
C GLY A 102 -5.21 -26.14 -34.14
N LYS A 103 -6.51 -26.37 -33.89
CA LYS A 103 -7.22 -25.73 -32.77
C LYS A 103 -6.72 -26.22 -31.42
N GLU A 104 -6.54 -27.54 -31.27
CA GLU A 104 -6.07 -28.15 -30.02
C GLU A 104 -4.67 -27.67 -29.65
N MET A 105 -3.78 -27.51 -30.64
CA MET A 105 -2.44 -26.95 -30.44
C MET A 105 -2.49 -25.47 -30.01
N TYR A 106 -3.36 -24.66 -30.62
CA TYR A 106 -3.56 -23.27 -30.20
C TYR A 106 -4.07 -23.17 -28.76
N ASP A 107 -5.09 -23.95 -28.41
CA ASP A 107 -5.69 -23.96 -27.08
C ASP A 107 -4.67 -24.43 -26.01
N ALA A 108 -3.83 -25.43 -26.35
CA ALA A 108 -2.76 -25.89 -25.47
C ALA A 108 -1.67 -24.83 -25.25
N LEU A 109 -1.25 -24.13 -26.31
CA LEU A 109 -0.26 -23.05 -26.22
C LEU A 109 -0.78 -21.88 -25.38
N LEU A 110 -2.01 -21.45 -25.64
CA LEU A 110 -2.65 -20.37 -24.88
C LEU A 110 -2.82 -20.76 -23.41
N GLY A 111 -3.27 -22.00 -23.15
CA GLY A 111 -3.38 -22.55 -21.81
C GLY A 111 -2.05 -22.59 -21.06
N GLY A 112 -0.97 -23.00 -21.75
CA GLY A 112 0.39 -23.00 -21.21
C GLY A 112 0.88 -21.60 -20.85
N LEU A 113 0.66 -20.62 -21.73
CA LEU A 113 1.07 -19.23 -21.50
C LEU A 113 0.31 -18.59 -20.32
N LEU A 114 -1.01 -18.82 -20.24
CA LEU A 114 -1.82 -18.35 -19.10
C LEU A 114 -1.44 -19.07 -17.80
N GLY A 115 -1.11 -20.36 -17.86
CA GLY A 115 -0.59 -21.12 -16.73
C GLY A 115 0.75 -20.57 -16.22
N LEU A 116 1.67 -20.24 -17.14
CA LEU A 116 2.94 -19.60 -16.83
C LEU A 116 2.72 -18.23 -16.18
N ALA A 117 1.82 -17.41 -16.74
CA ALA A 117 1.50 -16.09 -16.18
C ALA A 117 0.96 -16.21 -14.74
N ARG A 118 0.07 -17.17 -14.48
CA ARG A 118 -0.49 -17.42 -13.13
C ARG A 118 0.56 -17.93 -12.14
N THR A 119 1.46 -18.81 -12.59
CA THR A 119 2.54 -19.31 -11.72
C THR A 119 3.53 -18.22 -11.36
N ILE A 120 3.93 -17.38 -12.32
CA ILE A 120 4.77 -16.20 -12.06
C ILE A 120 4.04 -15.22 -11.14
N ALA A 121 2.78 -14.89 -11.42
CA ALA A 121 1.99 -13.99 -10.59
C ALA A 121 1.87 -14.51 -9.14
N GLY A 122 1.54 -15.80 -8.95
CA GLY A 122 1.49 -16.40 -7.61
C GLY A 122 2.86 -16.56 -6.94
N ALA A 123 3.95 -16.56 -7.71
CA ALA A 123 5.31 -16.55 -7.19
C ALA A 123 5.80 -15.15 -6.78
N VAL A 124 5.18 -14.08 -7.27
CA VAL A 124 5.59 -12.70 -6.95
C VAL A 124 4.58 -12.03 -6.02
N VAL A 125 3.28 -12.15 -6.32
CA VAL A 125 2.15 -11.50 -5.65
C VAL A 125 1.16 -12.57 -5.21
N ASP A 126 1.43 -13.21 -4.07
CA ASP A 126 0.53 -14.20 -3.44
C ASP A 126 -0.46 -13.57 -2.45
N GLY A 127 -0.59 -12.23 -2.47
CA GLY A 127 -1.42 -11.46 -1.54
C GLY A 127 -0.82 -11.28 -0.14
N ARG A 128 0.36 -11.87 0.15
CA ARG A 128 0.99 -11.75 1.48
C ARG A 128 1.92 -10.54 1.52
N LEU A 129 1.62 -9.60 2.41
CA LEU A 129 2.44 -8.41 2.64
C LEU A 129 3.91 -8.76 2.96
N GLN A 130 4.16 -9.83 3.71
CA GLN A 130 5.52 -10.26 4.08
C GLN A 130 6.40 -10.57 2.86
N ARG A 131 5.82 -11.21 1.83
CA ARG A 131 6.55 -11.57 0.61
C ARG A 131 6.85 -10.32 -0.22
N LEU A 132 5.87 -9.43 -0.34
CA LEU A 132 6.02 -8.16 -1.04
C LEU A 132 7.11 -7.29 -0.39
N LEU A 133 7.09 -7.16 0.95
CA LEU A 133 8.12 -6.45 1.70
C LEU A 133 9.50 -7.09 1.54
N GLY A 134 9.57 -8.43 1.60
CA GLY A 134 10.82 -9.16 1.37
C GLY A 134 11.40 -8.90 -0.02
N LEU A 135 10.56 -8.93 -1.06
CA LEU A 135 10.97 -8.61 -2.43
C LEU A 135 11.46 -7.17 -2.55
N ALA A 136 10.71 -6.20 -2.00
CA ALA A 136 11.08 -4.79 -2.02
C ALA A 136 12.42 -4.50 -1.33
N LEU A 137 12.69 -5.21 -0.23
CA LEU A 137 13.95 -5.09 0.50
C LEU A 137 15.13 -5.68 -0.28
N VAL A 138 14.94 -6.85 -0.88
CA VAL A 138 15.96 -7.48 -1.75
C VAL A 138 16.24 -6.61 -2.97
N THR A 139 15.21 -6.07 -3.63
CA THR A 139 15.41 -5.18 -4.79
C THR A 139 16.12 -3.89 -4.38
N ALA A 140 15.82 -3.30 -3.23
CA ALA A 140 16.53 -2.12 -2.72
C ALA A 140 18.02 -2.41 -2.46
N VAL A 141 18.33 -3.53 -1.79
CA VAL A 141 19.72 -3.95 -1.53
C VAL A 141 20.47 -4.21 -2.83
N VAL A 142 19.85 -4.87 -3.82
CA VAL A 142 20.46 -5.12 -5.14
C VAL A 142 20.65 -3.82 -5.92
N ALA A 143 19.64 -2.92 -5.92
CA ALA A 143 19.69 -1.67 -6.67
C ALA A 143 20.82 -0.74 -6.18
N VAL A 144 21.12 -0.72 -4.89
CA VAL A 144 22.23 0.06 -4.32
C VAL A 144 23.55 -0.72 -4.37
N GLY A 145 23.53 -2.02 -4.07
CA GLY A 145 24.73 -2.85 -4.00
C GLY A 145 25.38 -3.12 -5.36
N TRP A 146 24.58 -3.32 -6.41
CA TRP A 146 25.09 -3.64 -7.75
C TRP A 146 25.96 -2.52 -8.34
N PRO A 147 25.54 -1.23 -8.36
CA PRO A 147 26.39 -0.15 -8.84
C PRO A 147 27.68 0.02 -8.01
N LEU A 148 27.63 -0.20 -6.69
CA LEU A 148 28.82 -0.11 -5.83
C LEU A 148 29.82 -1.23 -6.15
N LEU A 149 29.34 -2.46 -6.31
CA LEU A 149 30.17 -3.59 -6.75
C LEU A 149 30.79 -3.32 -8.13
N ALA A 150 30.00 -2.84 -9.08
CA ALA A 150 30.46 -2.55 -10.44
C ALA A 150 31.52 -1.43 -10.53
N ARG A 151 31.57 -0.51 -9.56
CA ARG A 151 32.47 0.67 -9.56
C ARG A 151 33.74 0.49 -8.70
N GLY A 152 34.10 -0.73 -8.33
CA GLY A 152 35.33 -1.00 -7.58
C GLY A 152 35.12 -1.57 -6.17
N GLY A 153 33.96 -2.17 -5.90
CA GLY A 153 33.68 -2.90 -4.65
C GLY A 153 32.80 -2.16 -3.66
N LEU A 154 32.23 -2.91 -2.71
CA LEU A 154 31.32 -2.38 -1.68
C LEU A 154 32.03 -1.35 -0.79
N LEU A 155 33.21 -1.69 -0.30
CA LEU A 155 34.02 -0.84 0.58
C LEU A 155 35.16 -0.17 -0.20
N PRO A 156 35.45 1.13 0.02
CA PRO A 156 36.61 1.78 -0.58
C PRO A 156 37.92 1.12 -0.12
N ALA A 157 38.81 0.78 -1.05
CA ALA A 157 40.08 0.11 -0.73
C ALA A 157 41.03 0.93 0.18
N ALA A 158 40.87 2.26 0.20
CA ALA A 158 41.68 3.20 0.99
C ALA A 158 41.00 3.65 2.30
N ALA A 159 39.86 3.07 2.68
CA ALA A 159 39.20 3.43 3.93
C ALA A 159 40.00 2.88 5.13
N GLY A 160 40.69 3.75 5.86
CA GLY A 160 41.24 3.41 7.17
C GLY A 160 40.12 3.02 8.14
N TRP A 161 40.44 2.19 9.13
CA TRP A 161 39.49 1.92 10.21
C TRP A 161 39.19 3.21 10.97
N PRO A 162 37.91 3.51 11.27
CA PRO A 162 37.57 4.67 12.07
C PRO A 162 38.21 4.59 13.46
N ALA A 163 38.44 5.74 14.07
CA ALA A 163 38.90 5.82 15.45
C ALA A 163 37.97 5.05 16.40
N ALA A 164 38.52 4.52 17.49
CA ALA A 164 37.75 3.80 18.48
C ALA A 164 36.60 4.69 19.00
N PRO A 165 35.35 4.19 19.05
CA PRO A 165 34.22 4.98 19.50
C PRO A 165 34.39 5.35 20.97
N PRO A 166 33.90 6.54 21.39
CA PRO A 166 33.96 6.94 22.79
C PRO A 166 33.11 5.98 23.65
N PRO A 167 33.45 5.77 24.94
CA PRO A 167 32.73 4.81 25.80
C PRO A 167 31.22 5.05 25.87
N LEU A 168 30.79 6.31 25.84
CA LEU A 168 29.38 6.69 25.79
C LEU A 168 28.70 6.19 24.52
N ALA A 169 29.34 6.28 23.35
CA ALA A 169 28.77 5.77 22.10
C ALA A 169 28.63 4.24 22.12
N VAL A 170 29.59 3.53 22.73
CA VAL A 170 29.50 2.08 22.94
C VAL A 170 28.32 1.74 23.85
N LEU A 171 28.14 2.47 24.96
CA LEU A 171 27.01 2.28 25.87
C LEU A 171 25.67 2.49 25.15
N VAL A 172 25.52 3.59 24.41
CA VAL A 172 24.30 3.89 23.63
C VAL A 172 24.04 2.82 22.58
N TRP A 173 25.07 2.32 21.90
CA TRP A 173 24.95 1.23 20.94
C TRP A 173 24.49 -0.07 21.62
N VAL A 174 25.08 -0.45 22.76
CA VAL A 174 24.66 -1.62 23.54
C VAL A 174 23.20 -1.48 23.97
N LEU A 175 22.78 -0.31 24.47
CA LEU A 175 21.38 -0.04 24.83
C LEU A 175 20.43 -0.15 23.62
N GLY A 176 20.86 0.30 22.45
CA GLY A 176 20.10 0.12 21.20
C GLY A 176 19.95 -1.34 20.81
N VAL A 177 21.04 -2.12 20.89
CA VAL A 177 21.03 -3.56 20.61
C VAL A 177 20.13 -4.30 21.62
N THR A 178 20.18 -3.95 22.91
CA THR A 178 19.29 -4.56 23.91
C THR A 178 17.83 -4.15 23.70
N GLY A 179 17.56 -2.91 23.28
CA GLY A 179 16.27 -2.43 22.80
C GLY A 179 15.69 -3.35 21.72
N VAL A 180 16.38 -3.44 20.58
CA VAL A 180 15.94 -4.23 19.43
C VAL A 180 15.82 -5.72 19.76
N ALA A 181 16.83 -6.30 20.42
CA ALA A 181 16.81 -7.71 20.80
C ALA A 181 15.67 -8.02 21.79
N GLY A 182 15.40 -7.11 22.73
CA GLY A 182 14.30 -7.20 23.68
C GLY A 182 12.94 -7.16 23.00
N THR A 183 12.73 -6.27 22.02
CA THR A 183 11.49 -6.22 21.23
C THR A 183 11.24 -7.55 20.50
N VAL A 184 12.27 -8.14 19.89
CA VAL A 184 12.15 -9.43 19.17
C VAL A 184 11.88 -10.59 20.15
N TYR A 185 12.62 -10.64 21.25
CA TYR A 185 12.48 -11.69 22.26
C TYR A 185 11.08 -11.67 22.90
N TRP A 186 10.59 -10.48 23.26
CA TRP A 186 9.31 -10.29 23.92
C TRP A 186 8.12 -10.05 22.98
N HIS A 187 8.25 -10.29 21.67
CA HIS A 187 7.18 -9.99 20.69
C HIS A 187 5.80 -10.58 21.03
N ARG A 188 5.73 -11.66 21.83
CA ARG A 188 4.47 -12.27 22.29
C ARG A 188 3.83 -11.54 23.47
N ARG A 189 4.61 -10.82 24.26
CA ARG A 189 4.15 -9.96 25.36
C ARG A 189 4.18 -8.52 24.87
N ARG A 190 3.15 -8.13 24.12
CA ARG A 190 3.12 -6.87 23.36
C ARG A 190 3.40 -5.63 24.21
N PHE A 191 2.86 -5.58 25.42
CA PHE A 191 3.17 -4.50 26.37
C PHE A 191 4.68 -4.41 26.68
N VAL A 192 5.33 -5.54 26.98
CA VAL A 192 6.77 -5.58 27.25
C VAL A 192 7.57 -5.23 25.99
N ALA A 193 7.17 -5.76 24.82
CA ALA A 193 7.81 -5.41 23.56
C ALA A 193 7.75 -3.89 23.28
N MET A 194 6.65 -3.25 23.64
CA MET A 194 6.47 -1.80 23.50
C MET A 194 7.35 -0.98 24.45
N LEU A 195 7.67 -1.49 25.64
CA LEU A 195 8.70 -0.86 26.50
C LEU A 195 10.07 -0.88 25.83
N PHE A 196 10.42 -1.95 25.14
CA PHE A 196 11.68 -2.05 24.39
C PHE A 196 11.68 -1.20 23.11
N VAL A 197 10.53 -1.00 22.46
CA VAL A 197 10.37 -0.01 21.38
C VAL A 197 10.63 1.40 21.93
N GLY A 198 10.00 1.75 23.06
CA GLY A 198 10.25 3.02 23.76
C GLY A 198 11.72 3.23 24.15
N LEU A 199 12.39 2.18 24.65
CA LEU A 199 13.83 2.22 24.92
C LEU A 199 14.63 2.51 23.64
N THR A 200 14.26 1.88 22.52
CA THR A 200 14.92 2.11 21.23
C THR A 200 14.73 3.55 20.76
N GLY A 201 13.51 4.11 20.89
CA GLY A 201 13.25 5.52 20.56
C GLY A 201 14.03 6.50 21.43
N LEU A 202 14.17 6.22 22.72
CA LEU A 202 14.94 7.03 23.66
C LEU A 202 16.45 6.97 23.36
N VAL A 203 16.97 5.79 22.98
CA VAL A 203 18.34 5.63 22.47
C VAL A 203 18.55 6.44 21.19
N VAL A 204 17.62 6.42 20.24
CA VAL A 204 17.70 7.21 19.00
C VAL A 204 17.68 8.72 19.29
N SER A 205 16.80 9.17 20.20
CA SER A 205 16.79 10.57 20.66
C SER A 205 18.13 10.98 21.29
N LEU A 206 18.72 10.11 22.12
CA LEU A 206 20.04 10.34 22.70
C LEU A 206 21.15 10.39 21.63
N VAL A 207 21.09 9.52 20.60
CA VAL A 207 22.03 9.59 19.45
C VAL A 207 21.93 10.95 18.76
N PHE A 208 20.72 11.46 18.49
CA PHE A 208 20.56 12.79 17.89
C PHE A 208 21.13 13.90 18.80
N ALA A 209 20.90 13.83 20.10
CA ALA A 209 21.47 14.79 21.04
C ALA A 209 23.02 14.74 21.05
N LEU A 210 23.61 13.55 21.00
CA LEU A 210 25.07 13.35 20.93
C LEU A 210 25.67 13.81 19.59
N LEU A 211 24.88 13.78 18.52
CA LEU A 211 25.24 14.32 17.20
C LEU A 211 24.91 15.81 17.06
N SER A 212 24.64 16.51 18.18
CA SER A 212 24.32 17.95 18.21
C SER A 212 23.10 18.34 17.37
N ALA A 213 22.09 17.46 17.30
CA ALA A 213 20.81 17.69 16.65
C ALA A 213 19.68 17.78 17.70
N PRO A 214 19.62 18.85 18.53
CA PRO A 214 18.68 18.96 19.64
C PRO A 214 17.20 19.03 19.19
N ASP A 215 16.90 19.71 18.08
CA ASP A 215 15.54 19.78 17.53
C ASP A 215 15.02 18.39 17.15
N VAL A 216 15.86 17.62 16.45
CA VAL A 216 15.54 16.25 16.03
C VAL A 216 15.43 15.31 17.24
N ALA A 217 16.26 15.52 18.27
CA ALA A 217 16.17 14.76 19.50
C ALA A 217 14.84 15.00 20.25
N LEU A 218 14.41 16.26 20.33
CA LEU A 218 13.14 16.65 20.96
C LEU A 218 11.93 16.15 20.18
N THR A 219 11.92 16.31 18.85
CA THR A 219 10.83 15.75 18.02
C THR A 219 10.76 14.24 18.14
N GLN A 220 11.90 13.54 18.08
CA GLN A 220 11.96 12.09 18.25
C GLN A 220 11.38 11.66 19.60
N LEU A 221 11.71 12.34 20.68
CA LEU A 221 11.21 12.01 22.02
C LEU A 221 9.68 12.17 22.10
N LEU A 222 9.16 13.30 21.61
CA LEU A 222 7.72 13.58 21.64
C LEU A 222 6.95 12.62 20.71
N VAL A 223 7.48 12.32 19.53
CA VAL A 223 6.88 11.37 18.58
C VAL A 223 6.93 9.94 19.14
N GLU A 224 8.00 9.57 19.85
CA GLU A 224 8.07 8.29 20.54
C GLU A 224 6.95 8.16 21.56
N VAL A 225 6.75 9.17 22.41
CA VAL A 225 5.64 9.20 23.38
C VAL A 225 4.29 9.09 22.67
N ALA A 226 4.05 9.89 21.62
CA ALA A 226 2.80 9.87 20.87
C ALA A 226 2.53 8.51 20.20
N SER A 227 3.55 7.92 19.58
CA SER A 227 3.45 6.64 18.87
C SER A 227 3.27 5.47 19.82
N VAL A 228 3.97 5.45 20.97
CA VAL A 228 3.77 4.45 22.01
C VAL A 228 2.34 4.52 22.54
N LEU A 229 1.80 5.71 22.78
CA LEU A 229 0.41 5.88 23.20
C LEU A 229 -0.58 5.39 22.13
N LEU A 230 -0.38 5.78 20.86
CA LEU A 230 -1.22 5.34 19.75
C LEU A 230 -1.20 3.81 19.60
N VAL A 231 -0.01 3.21 19.62
CA VAL A 231 0.14 1.76 19.48
C VAL A 231 -0.40 1.03 20.72
N MET A 232 -0.19 1.55 21.94
CA MET A 232 -0.80 0.95 23.14
C MET A 232 -2.31 0.94 23.07
N LEU A 233 -2.90 2.05 22.62
CA LEU A 233 -4.34 2.16 22.44
C LEU A 233 -4.85 1.24 21.32
N ALA A 234 -4.10 1.09 20.22
CA ALA A 234 -4.42 0.12 19.16
C ALA A 234 -4.31 -1.33 19.65
N LEU A 235 -3.28 -1.63 20.46
CA LEU A 235 -3.02 -2.96 21.00
C LEU A 235 -4.07 -3.41 22.01
N TYR A 236 -4.75 -2.47 22.68
CA TYR A 236 -5.91 -2.77 23.53
C TYR A 236 -7.02 -3.52 22.76
N TYR A 237 -7.22 -3.20 21.48
CA TYR A 237 -8.23 -3.85 20.64
C TYR A 237 -7.80 -5.19 20.04
N LEU A 238 -6.53 -5.57 20.20
CA LEU A 238 -5.99 -6.78 19.60
C LEU A 238 -5.79 -7.88 20.66
N PRO A 239 -5.88 -9.18 20.28
CA PRO A 239 -5.68 -10.29 21.22
C PRO A 239 -4.32 -10.21 21.94
N ALA A 240 -4.28 -10.41 23.25
CA ALA A 240 -3.08 -10.22 24.07
C ALA A 240 -1.88 -11.12 23.67
N ARG A 241 -2.13 -12.23 22.96
CA ARG A 241 -1.11 -13.17 22.50
C ARG A 241 -1.25 -13.41 21.00
N SER A 242 -0.13 -13.43 20.30
CA SER A 242 -0.09 -13.82 18.89
C SER A 242 -0.27 -15.34 18.72
N PRO A 243 -0.88 -15.80 17.61
CA PRO A 243 -0.98 -17.22 17.29
C PRO A 243 0.40 -17.90 17.26
N VAL A 244 0.46 -19.17 17.64
CA VAL A 244 1.72 -19.92 17.66
C VAL A 244 2.17 -20.18 16.23
N ASP A 245 3.36 -19.67 15.88
CA ASP A 245 3.98 -19.95 14.59
C ASP A 245 4.51 -21.40 14.56
N PRO A 246 3.95 -22.33 13.75
CA PRO A 246 4.20 -23.76 13.93
C PRO A 246 5.50 -24.30 13.33
N GLN A 247 6.32 -23.49 12.63
CA GLN A 247 7.40 -24.07 11.81
C GLN A 247 8.79 -23.48 12.13
N ARG A 248 9.67 -24.31 12.73
CA ARG A 248 11.07 -23.97 13.04
C ARG A 248 11.85 -23.54 11.79
N VAL A 249 11.57 -24.16 10.64
CA VAL A 249 12.17 -23.83 9.33
C VAL A 249 11.81 -22.41 8.91
N ARG A 250 10.55 -21.99 9.09
CA ARG A 250 10.10 -20.64 8.73
C ARG A 250 10.82 -19.58 9.56
N ARG A 251 11.00 -19.82 10.86
CA ARG A 251 11.73 -18.91 11.74
C ARG A 251 13.19 -18.73 11.33
N TRP A 252 13.88 -19.83 10.99
CA TRP A 252 15.26 -19.75 10.51
C TRP A 252 15.37 -19.04 9.17
N ARG A 253 14.43 -19.29 8.24
CA ARG A 253 14.35 -18.56 6.98
C ARG A 253 14.16 -17.06 7.22
N ASP A 254 13.19 -16.69 8.07
CA ASP A 254 12.87 -15.30 8.34
C ASP A 254 14.03 -14.60 9.08
N ALA A 255 14.73 -15.31 9.97
CA ALA A 255 15.96 -14.83 10.60
C ALA A 255 17.10 -14.64 9.59
N ALA A 256 17.28 -15.55 8.63
CA ALA A 256 18.26 -15.41 7.56
C ALA A 256 17.94 -14.21 6.66
N VAL A 257 16.67 -14.03 6.28
CA VAL A 257 16.22 -12.88 5.48
C VAL A 257 16.46 -11.57 6.24
N ALA A 258 16.07 -11.50 7.52
CA ALA A 258 16.31 -10.33 8.36
C ALA A 258 17.80 -10.04 8.55
N GLY A 259 18.62 -11.08 8.74
CA GLY A 259 20.08 -10.96 8.87
C GLY A 259 20.73 -10.45 7.60
N VAL A 260 20.43 -11.04 6.44
CA VAL A 260 20.96 -10.62 5.14
C VAL A 260 20.53 -9.18 4.83
N ALA A 261 19.27 -8.84 5.06
CA ALA A 261 18.79 -7.50 4.78
C ALA A 261 19.34 -6.45 5.75
N GLY A 262 19.39 -6.75 7.05
CA GLY A 262 19.90 -5.84 8.07
C GLY A 262 21.41 -5.61 7.92
N LEU A 263 22.21 -6.67 7.81
CA LEU A 263 23.65 -6.56 7.57
C LEU A 263 23.95 -5.97 6.19
N GLY A 264 23.17 -6.31 5.18
CA GLY A 264 23.27 -5.73 3.84
C GLY A 264 23.05 -4.22 3.88
N MET A 265 21.95 -3.76 4.49
CA MET A 265 21.66 -2.33 4.64
C MET A 265 22.72 -1.63 5.50
N ALA A 266 23.16 -2.22 6.60
CA ALA A 266 24.22 -1.67 7.44
C ALA A 266 25.54 -1.52 6.66
N THR A 267 25.91 -2.54 5.87
CA THR A 267 27.11 -2.50 5.02
C THR A 267 26.98 -1.44 3.94
N LEU A 268 25.81 -1.30 3.30
CA LEU A 268 25.56 -0.26 2.30
C LEU A 268 25.60 1.14 2.91
N ALA A 269 24.97 1.34 4.06
CA ALA A 269 25.01 2.61 4.78
C ALA A 269 26.45 2.96 5.18
N TYR A 270 27.19 2.01 5.74
CA TYR A 270 28.60 2.20 6.10
C TYR A 270 29.48 2.49 4.88
N ALA A 271 29.25 1.78 3.76
CA ALA A 271 29.92 2.02 2.50
C ALA A 271 29.68 3.44 1.97
N VAL A 272 28.45 3.95 2.06
CA VAL A 272 28.14 5.34 1.66
C VAL A 272 28.78 6.34 2.62
N LEU A 273 28.75 6.11 3.93
CA LEU A 273 29.36 7.00 4.93
C LEU A 273 30.88 7.11 4.82
N LEU A 274 31.56 6.05 4.37
CA LEU A 274 33.00 6.07 4.09
C LEU A 274 33.37 6.87 2.83
N ARG A 275 32.39 7.28 2.02
CA ARG A 275 32.60 8.09 0.83
C ARG A 275 32.32 9.55 1.19
N SER A 276 33.38 10.36 1.23
CA SER A 276 33.24 11.80 1.47
C SER A 276 32.48 12.44 0.28
N PRO A 277 31.40 13.19 0.52
CA PRO A 277 30.75 13.94 -0.53
C PRO A 277 31.72 14.99 -1.09
N THR A 278 31.81 15.08 -2.41
CA THR A 278 32.69 16.05 -3.08
C THR A 278 32.20 17.49 -2.96
N GLN A 279 30.91 17.69 -2.67
CA GLN A 279 30.27 18.98 -2.47
C GLN A 279 29.21 18.87 -1.37
N SER A 280 29.17 19.85 -0.46
CA SER A 280 28.13 19.99 0.56
C SER A 280 27.52 21.38 0.50
N ILE A 281 26.19 21.46 0.65
CA ILE A 281 25.44 22.72 0.75
C ILE A 281 25.33 23.24 2.19
N SER A 282 25.74 22.44 3.20
CA SER A 282 25.68 22.82 4.60
C SER A 282 26.41 24.13 4.94
N PRO A 283 27.62 24.42 4.41
CA PRO A 283 28.30 25.68 4.69
C PRO A 283 27.49 26.91 4.25
N TRP A 284 26.74 26.80 3.15
CA TRP A 284 25.90 27.89 2.67
C TRP A 284 24.75 28.17 3.65
N PHE A 285 24.08 27.13 4.15
CA PHE A 285 23.00 27.32 5.13
C PHE A 285 23.48 27.94 6.44
N LEU A 286 24.62 27.48 6.97
CA LEU A 286 25.19 28.03 8.20
C LEU A 286 25.60 29.50 8.04
N ALA A 287 26.14 29.87 6.87
CA ALA A 287 26.53 31.25 6.59
C ALA A 287 25.33 32.18 6.35
N ASN A 288 24.20 31.66 5.85
CA ASN A 288 23.04 32.46 5.45
C ASN A 288 21.86 32.44 6.42
N ALA A 289 21.82 31.53 7.41
CA ALA A 289 20.70 31.44 8.35
C ALA A 289 20.44 32.76 9.11
N LEU A 290 21.48 33.34 9.71
CA LEU A 290 21.33 34.59 10.45
C LEU A 290 21.18 35.83 9.54
N PRO A 291 22.04 36.07 8.52
CA PRO A 291 21.92 37.29 7.71
C PRO A 291 20.75 37.24 6.72
N GLY A 292 20.42 36.06 6.21
CA GLY A 292 19.34 35.84 5.25
C GLY A 292 17.99 35.63 5.90
N ALA A 293 17.94 35.03 7.10
CA ALA A 293 16.69 34.69 7.76
C ALA A 293 16.51 35.16 9.21
N ALA A 294 17.40 36.01 9.72
CA ALA A 294 17.35 36.61 11.05
C ALA A 294 17.25 35.61 12.24
N GLY A 295 17.50 34.32 12.00
CA GLY A 295 17.39 33.26 13.01
C GLY A 295 18.74 32.60 13.32
N ALA A 296 19.01 32.41 14.61
CA ALA A 296 20.20 31.69 15.06
C ALA A 296 20.06 30.17 14.98
N ASN A 297 18.82 29.64 15.02
CA ASN A 297 18.58 28.21 14.87
C ASN A 297 18.56 27.82 13.38
N ALA A 298 19.71 27.34 12.88
CA ALA A 298 19.84 26.92 11.49
C ALA A 298 18.85 25.82 11.08
N VAL A 299 18.48 24.89 11.97
CA VAL A 299 17.54 23.82 11.65
C VAL A 299 16.15 24.39 11.42
N ASN A 300 15.64 25.18 12.38
CA ASN A 300 14.33 25.81 12.25
C ASN A 300 14.28 26.71 11.02
N VAL A 301 15.30 27.55 10.82
CA VAL A 301 15.40 28.42 9.63
C VAL A 301 15.38 27.61 8.32
N ILE A 302 16.07 26.48 8.24
CA ILE A 302 16.04 25.63 7.04
C ILE A 302 14.63 25.13 6.78
N ILE A 303 13.94 24.60 7.79
CA ILE A 303 12.64 23.92 7.58
C ILE A 303 11.50 24.92 7.37
N VAL A 304 11.51 26.09 8.02
CA VAL A 304 10.40 27.06 7.92
C VAL A 304 10.61 28.11 6.83
N ASP A 305 11.87 28.35 6.44
CA ASP A 305 12.24 29.43 5.53
C ASP A 305 12.81 28.87 4.22
N PHE A 306 14.06 28.41 4.23
CA PHE A 306 14.75 28.01 2.99
C PHE A 306 14.10 26.81 2.30
N ARG A 307 13.51 25.89 3.07
CA ARG A 307 12.84 24.68 2.60
C ARG A 307 11.43 24.57 3.21
N GLY A 308 10.75 25.71 3.37
CA GLY A 308 9.36 25.80 3.87
C GLY A 308 8.35 24.91 3.13
N LEU A 309 8.59 24.64 1.83
CA LEU A 309 7.72 23.77 1.05
C LEU A 309 7.71 22.32 1.54
N ASP A 310 8.86 21.81 2.01
CA ASP A 310 8.95 20.46 2.56
C ASP A 310 8.09 20.37 3.84
N THR A 311 8.21 21.35 4.74
CA THR A 311 7.40 21.40 5.96
C THR A 311 5.92 21.58 5.68
N LEU A 312 5.53 22.37 4.67
CA LEU A 312 4.14 22.47 4.23
C LEU A 312 3.61 21.11 3.76
N GLY A 313 4.42 20.37 2.99
CA GLY A 313 4.11 19.01 2.56
C GLY A 313 3.98 18.02 3.72
N GLU A 314 4.90 18.08 4.68
CA GLU A 314 4.88 17.24 5.88
C GLU A 314 3.61 17.44 6.71
N ILE A 315 3.23 18.69 7.02
CA ILE A 315 2.01 18.96 7.80
C ILE A 315 0.75 18.59 7.01
N ALA A 316 0.76 18.70 5.69
CA ALA A 316 -0.34 18.25 4.84
C ALA A 316 -0.49 16.73 4.91
N VAL A 317 0.61 15.98 4.80
CA VAL A 317 0.60 14.50 4.95
C VAL A 317 0.13 14.10 6.35
N LEU A 318 0.59 14.79 7.40
CA LEU A 318 0.15 14.54 8.78
C LEU A 318 -1.36 14.80 8.94
N GLY A 319 -1.86 15.92 8.41
CA GLY A 319 -3.28 16.26 8.41
C GLY A 319 -4.12 15.22 7.66
N ILE A 320 -3.68 14.82 6.46
CA ILE A 320 -4.33 13.76 5.67
C ILE A 320 -4.35 12.44 6.44
N ALA A 321 -3.22 12.04 7.06
CA ALA A 321 -3.15 10.82 7.84
C ALA A 321 -4.14 10.83 9.02
N ALA A 322 -4.22 11.93 9.76
CA ALA A 322 -5.17 12.07 10.86
C ALA A 322 -6.64 12.02 10.39
N LEU A 323 -6.95 12.68 9.27
CA LEU A 323 -8.28 12.64 8.65
C LEU A 323 -8.62 11.24 8.13
N LEU A 324 -7.66 10.51 7.56
CA LEU A 324 -7.86 9.12 7.13
C LEU A 324 -8.10 8.19 8.31
N VAL A 325 -7.32 8.32 9.40
CA VAL A 325 -7.57 7.60 10.65
C VAL A 325 -8.99 7.89 11.14
N HIS A 326 -9.37 9.17 11.16
CA HIS A 326 -10.72 9.57 11.54
C HIS A 326 -11.80 8.93 10.65
N ALA A 327 -11.67 9.02 9.33
CA ALA A 327 -12.64 8.50 8.37
C ALA A 327 -12.78 6.97 8.43
N LEU A 328 -11.65 6.26 8.46
CA LEU A 328 -11.62 4.78 8.50
C LEU A 328 -12.25 4.25 9.80
N LEU A 329 -11.90 4.84 10.94
CA LEU A 329 -12.42 4.39 12.24
C LEU A 329 -13.87 4.83 12.46
N SER A 330 -14.27 6.00 11.95
CA SER A 330 -15.66 6.45 12.02
C SER A 330 -16.61 5.58 11.20
N GLY A 331 -16.16 5.06 10.05
CA GLY A 331 -16.94 4.13 9.22
C GLY A 331 -17.17 2.75 9.87
N MET A 332 -16.22 2.25 10.66
CA MET A 332 -16.41 0.98 11.39
C MET A 332 -17.50 1.07 12.46
N ARG A 333 -17.73 2.27 13.02
CA ARG A 333 -18.79 2.51 14.02
C ARG A 333 -20.20 2.33 13.45
N SER A 334 -20.42 2.68 12.18
CA SER A 334 -21.74 2.53 11.56
C SER A 334 -22.16 1.07 11.34
N LEU A 335 -21.20 0.15 11.22
CA LEU A 335 -21.50 -1.27 11.00
C LEU A 335 -21.94 -1.99 12.29
N GLU A 336 -21.40 -1.61 13.44
CA GLU A 336 -21.82 -2.18 14.73
C GLU A 336 -23.19 -1.64 15.19
N VAL A 337 -23.51 -0.38 14.91
CA VAL A 337 -24.83 0.23 15.21
C VAL A 337 -25.93 -0.31 14.28
N GLY A 338 -25.59 -0.69 13.04
CA GLY A 338 -26.52 -1.34 12.12
C GLY A 338 -26.74 -2.84 12.39
N ALA A 339 -25.83 -3.50 13.11
CA ALA A 339 -25.89 -4.92 13.44
C ALA A 339 -26.62 -5.19 14.78
N GLY A 340 -27.73 -4.48 15.03
CA GLY A 340 -28.64 -4.71 16.15
C GLY A 340 -29.42 -6.02 16.05
N ALA A 341 -28.73 -7.16 15.96
CA ALA A 341 -29.31 -8.49 16.14
C ALA A 341 -29.08 -8.93 17.61
N PRO A 342 -30.13 -9.15 18.42
CA PRO A 342 -30.02 -9.45 19.87
C PRO A 342 -29.34 -10.79 20.24
N GLY A 343 -28.63 -11.45 19.32
CA GLY A 343 -28.09 -12.80 19.49
C GLY A 343 -26.56 -12.91 19.66
N SER A 344 -25.77 -11.91 19.28
CA SER A 344 -24.30 -12.01 19.25
C SER A 344 -23.65 -11.95 20.64
N THR A 345 -24.25 -11.19 21.57
CA THR A 345 -23.78 -11.09 22.96
C THR A 345 -24.01 -12.39 23.74
N ARG A 346 -25.09 -13.12 23.44
CA ARG A 346 -25.43 -14.39 24.10
C ARG A 346 -24.46 -15.50 23.73
N ARG A 347 -24.04 -15.57 22.46
CA ARG A 347 -23.12 -16.61 21.96
C ARG A 347 -21.71 -16.52 22.55
N ARG A 348 -21.21 -15.29 22.77
CA ARG A 348 -19.90 -15.04 23.39
C ARG A 348 -19.89 -15.32 24.89
N ALA A 349 -21.01 -15.05 25.58
CA ALA A 349 -21.16 -15.40 27.00
C ALA A 349 -21.23 -16.93 27.22
N THR A 350 -21.88 -17.66 26.30
CA THR A 350 -21.94 -19.13 26.38
C THR A 350 -20.60 -19.82 26.06
N GLU A 351 -19.77 -19.27 25.17
CA GLU A 351 -18.44 -19.83 24.88
C GLU A 351 -17.44 -19.61 26.02
N VAL A 352 -17.50 -18.48 26.73
CA VAL A 352 -16.63 -18.20 27.88
C VAL A 352 -17.05 -18.99 29.14
N ALA A 353 -18.34 -19.27 29.30
CA ALA A 353 -18.85 -20.10 30.40
C ALA A 353 -18.48 -21.60 30.26
N ALA A 354 -18.26 -22.09 29.03
CA ALA A 354 -17.84 -23.47 28.78
C ALA A 354 -16.37 -23.75 29.15
N ASP A 355 -15.53 -22.71 29.27
CA ASP A 355 -14.08 -22.81 29.46
C ASP A 355 -13.62 -22.56 30.91
N GLY A 356 -14.55 -22.50 31.88
CA GLY A 356 -14.25 -22.36 33.32
C GLY A 356 -13.51 -21.07 33.71
N GLY A 357 -13.35 -20.12 32.79
CA GLY A 357 -12.78 -18.81 33.06
C GLY A 357 -13.78 -17.91 33.80
N PRO A 358 -13.31 -16.96 34.65
CA PRO A 358 -14.19 -15.98 35.27
C PRO A 358 -14.97 -15.23 34.19
N ALA A 359 -16.29 -15.16 34.33
CA ALA A 359 -17.17 -14.46 33.40
C ALA A 359 -16.67 -13.02 33.17
N PRO A 360 -16.75 -12.48 31.94
CA PRO A 360 -16.39 -11.09 31.68
C PRO A 360 -17.26 -10.22 32.59
N ARG A 361 -16.63 -9.44 33.48
CA ARG A 361 -17.32 -8.49 34.36
C ARG A 361 -17.91 -7.37 33.49
N THR A 362 -19.09 -7.60 32.94
CA THR A 362 -19.92 -6.59 32.29
C THR A 362 -20.48 -5.66 33.36
N GLY A 363 -20.03 -4.40 33.38
CA GLY A 363 -20.73 -3.33 34.11
C GLY A 363 -19.94 -2.55 35.16
N GLN A 364 -18.65 -2.74 35.35
CA GLN A 364 -17.85 -1.79 36.15
C GLN A 364 -17.21 -0.76 35.21
N PRO A 365 -17.45 0.55 35.39
CA PRO A 365 -16.63 1.58 34.75
C PRO A 365 -15.18 1.27 35.10
N LEU A 366 -14.29 1.20 34.09
CA LEU A 366 -12.85 1.12 34.31
C LEU A 366 -12.48 2.08 35.44
N GLU A 367 -11.85 1.55 36.50
CA GLU A 367 -11.42 2.35 37.65
C GLU A 367 -10.64 3.54 37.11
N ARG A 368 -11.22 4.74 37.23
CA ARG A 368 -10.56 5.96 36.79
C ARG A 368 -9.29 6.10 37.62
N PRO A 369 -8.10 6.15 37.00
CA PRO A 369 -6.87 6.25 37.75
C PRO A 369 -6.85 7.59 38.50
N LEU A 370 -7.16 7.56 39.80
CA LEU A 370 -7.28 8.74 40.68
C LEU A 370 -6.07 9.68 40.60
N MET A 371 -4.88 9.10 40.46
CA MET A 371 -3.64 9.86 40.26
C MET A 371 -3.68 10.69 38.96
N LEU A 372 -4.12 10.10 37.84
CA LEU A 372 -4.21 10.80 36.56
C LEU A 372 -5.33 11.85 36.56
N GLU A 373 -6.44 11.58 37.23
CA GLU A 373 -7.56 12.52 37.36
C GLU A 373 -7.21 13.74 38.23
N THR A 374 -6.32 13.56 39.20
CA THR A 374 -5.87 14.62 40.13
C THR A 374 -4.68 15.41 39.58
N VAL A 375 -3.69 14.72 38.99
CA VAL A 375 -2.47 15.35 38.45
C VAL A 375 -2.69 15.90 37.03
N GLY A 376 -3.52 15.23 36.22
CA GLY A 376 -3.73 15.60 34.82
C GLY A 376 -4.15 17.06 34.56
N PRO A 377 -5.03 17.67 35.35
CA PRO A 377 -5.41 19.08 35.20
C PRO A 377 -4.27 20.06 35.44
N VAL A 378 -3.25 19.68 36.22
CA VAL A 378 -2.06 20.49 36.48
C VAL A 378 -1.07 20.38 35.31
N LEU A 379 -1.01 19.22 34.66
CA LEU A 379 -0.12 18.97 33.53
C LEU A 379 -0.54 19.73 32.27
N LEU A 380 -1.84 19.95 32.05
CA LEU A 380 -2.31 20.69 30.87
C LEU A 380 -1.77 22.14 30.79
N PRO A 381 -1.97 23.02 31.79
CA PRO A 381 -1.45 24.39 31.73
C PRO A 381 0.08 24.41 31.66
N LEU A 382 0.76 23.48 32.34
CA LEU A 382 2.21 23.34 32.24
C LEU A 382 2.64 22.99 30.81
N ALA A 383 2.01 21.98 30.20
CA ALA A 383 2.28 21.59 28.82
C ALA A 383 1.96 22.71 27.82
N ALA A 384 0.89 23.48 28.05
CA ALA A 384 0.55 24.63 27.23
C ALA A 384 1.61 25.75 27.32
N VAL A 385 2.09 26.05 28.52
CA VAL A 385 3.19 27.02 28.72
C VAL A 385 4.46 26.55 28.04
N VAL A 386 4.83 25.28 28.20
CA VAL A 386 6.02 24.70 27.54
C VAL A 386 5.86 24.69 26.01
N ALA A 387 4.67 24.37 25.50
CA ALA A 387 4.38 24.39 24.07
C ALA A 387 4.51 25.80 23.46
N ILE A 388 3.96 26.81 24.14
CA ILE A 388 4.09 28.21 23.74
C ILE A 388 5.55 28.66 23.83
N TRP A 389 6.27 28.25 24.87
CA TRP A 389 7.68 28.57 25.03
C TRP A 389 8.54 27.98 23.91
N PHE A 390 8.32 26.70 23.53
CA PHE A 390 8.98 26.09 22.38
C PHE A 390 8.64 26.79 21.06
N PHE A 391 7.38 27.20 20.89
CA PHE A 391 6.93 27.94 19.71
C PHE A 391 7.64 29.28 19.57
N ILE A 392 7.65 30.10 20.62
CA ILE A 392 8.22 31.47 20.58
C ILE A 392 9.73 31.44 20.38
N ARG A 393 10.45 30.50 21.02
CA ARG A 393 11.92 30.47 20.96
C ARG A 393 12.50 29.80 19.71
N GLY A 394 11.69 29.08 18.94
CA GLY A 394 12.14 28.18 17.87
C GLY A 394 13.03 28.82 16.81
N HIS A 395 12.90 30.13 16.60
CA HIS A 395 13.71 30.87 15.63
C HIS A 395 15.19 30.97 16.03
N ASN A 396 15.50 30.93 17.33
CA ASN A 396 16.85 31.15 17.86
C ASN A 396 17.40 29.95 18.65
N ASP A 397 16.53 29.20 19.30
CA ASP A 397 16.86 28.05 20.13
C ASP A 397 16.09 26.81 19.67
N PRO A 398 16.48 25.60 20.13
CA PRO A 398 15.76 24.39 19.78
C PRO A 398 14.27 24.45 20.17
N GLY A 399 13.37 24.19 19.23
CA GLY A 399 11.93 24.45 19.34
C GLY A 399 11.25 24.56 17.97
N GLY A 400 10.19 25.37 17.90
CA GLY A 400 9.44 25.64 16.67
C GLY A 400 8.00 25.15 16.69
N GLY A 401 7.28 25.38 15.59
CA GLY A 401 5.85 25.06 15.47
C GLY A 401 5.53 23.58 15.70
N PHE A 402 6.36 22.69 15.15
CA PHE A 402 6.13 21.25 15.24
C PHE A 402 6.25 20.70 16.67
N ILE A 403 7.36 20.98 17.35
CA ILE A 403 7.63 20.56 18.74
C ILE A 403 6.56 21.14 19.68
N GLY A 404 6.25 22.43 19.52
CA GLY A 404 5.20 23.09 20.29
C GLY A 404 3.84 22.43 20.10
N GLY A 405 3.44 22.18 18.85
CA GLY A 405 2.14 21.57 18.53
C GLY A 405 2.01 20.16 19.11
N LEU A 406 3.06 19.36 19.01
CA LEU A 406 3.08 18.00 19.55
C LEU A 406 3.06 17.99 21.09
N THR A 407 3.78 18.91 21.72
CA THR A 407 3.76 19.11 23.18
C THR A 407 2.35 19.49 23.65
N LEU A 408 1.68 20.41 22.96
CA LEU A 408 0.31 20.80 23.26
C LEU A 408 -0.66 19.62 23.10
N ALA A 409 -0.55 18.85 22.01
CA ALA A 409 -1.39 17.68 21.78
C ALA A 409 -1.23 16.62 22.88
N LEU A 410 0.00 16.30 23.27
CA LEU A 410 0.28 15.37 24.37
C LEU A 410 -0.24 15.90 25.71
N GLY A 411 -0.12 17.20 25.96
CA GLY A 411 -0.70 17.83 27.15
C GLY A 411 -2.22 17.76 27.17
N LEU A 412 -2.88 18.01 26.04
CA LEU A 412 -4.33 17.91 25.88
C LEU A 412 -4.83 16.46 26.00
N LEU A 413 -4.02 15.48 25.60
CA LEU A 413 -4.36 14.07 25.72
C LEU A 413 -4.51 13.59 27.17
N VAL A 414 -3.77 14.18 28.11
CA VAL A 414 -3.80 13.76 29.53
C VAL A 414 -5.22 13.85 30.12
N PRO A 415 -5.97 14.97 29.98
CA PRO A 415 -7.39 15.03 30.31
C PRO A 415 -8.27 14.00 29.60
N TYR A 416 -8.00 13.69 28.32
CA TYR A 416 -8.75 12.68 27.57
C TYR A 416 -8.59 11.28 28.18
N LEU A 417 -7.38 10.93 28.61
CA LEU A 417 -7.09 9.64 29.27
C LEU A 417 -7.61 9.60 30.72
N GLY A 418 -7.54 10.72 31.45
CA GLY A 418 -7.91 10.76 32.87
C GLY A 418 -9.41 10.88 33.14
N ARG A 419 -10.15 11.64 32.31
CA ARG A 419 -11.58 11.95 32.55
C ARG A 419 -12.52 11.46 31.45
N GLY A 420 -11.96 10.90 30.38
CA GLY A 420 -12.70 10.40 29.23
C GLY A 420 -13.05 11.49 28.21
N THR A 421 -13.37 11.04 27.00
CA THR A 421 -13.65 11.89 25.83
C THR A 421 -14.86 12.80 26.03
N ASP A 422 -15.93 12.27 26.61
CA ASP A 422 -17.19 12.98 26.77
C ASP A 422 -17.05 14.17 27.74
N TRP A 423 -16.24 14.00 28.79
CA TRP A 423 -15.99 15.07 29.77
C TRP A 423 -15.24 16.25 29.15
N VAL A 424 -14.24 15.95 28.31
CA VAL A 424 -13.42 16.96 27.64
C VAL A 424 -14.22 17.67 26.57
N GLU A 425 -14.95 16.95 25.71
CA GLU A 425 -15.73 17.55 24.62
C GLU A 425 -16.92 18.39 25.11
N ALA A 426 -17.50 18.03 26.27
CA ALA A 426 -18.55 18.84 26.89
C ALA A 426 -18.03 20.21 27.39
N ARG A 427 -16.72 20.34 27.65
CA ARG A 427 -16.09 21.56 28.22
C ARG A 427 -15.22 22.30 27.22
N ALA A 428 -14.58 21.57 26.33
CA ALA A 428 -13.69 22.07 25.29
C ALA A 428 -14.38 21.86 23.94
N ARG A 429 -14.90 22.94 23.36
CA ARG A 429 -15.49 22.93 22.02
C ARG A 429 -14.37 22.97 20.96
N LEU A 430 -13.53 21.95 20.95
CA LEU A 430 -12.41 21.84 20.02
C LEU A 430 -12.88 21.19 18.72
N ASP A 431 -12.97 21.98 17.66
CA ASP A 431 -13.13 21.42 16.32
C ASP A 431 -11.76 21.11 15.73
N LEU A 432 -11.30 19.87 15.92
CA LEU A 432 -9.98 19.44 15.48
C LEU A 432 -9.83 19.46 13.94
N HIS A 433 -10.93 19.37 13.19
CA HIS A 433 -10.90 19.53 11.73
C HIS A 433 -10.57 20.97 11.36
N LEU A 434 -11.11 21.94 12.09
CA LEU A 434 -10.79 23.36 11.92
C LEU A 434 -9.34 23.66 12.32
N TRP A 435 -8.77 22.99 13.31
CA TRP A 435 -7.36 23.15 13.65
C TRP A 435 -6.44 22.66 12.53
N ILE A 436 -6.75 21.49 11.95
CA ILE A 436 -5.99 20.94 10.81
C ILE A 436 -6.13 21.83 9.58
N GLY A 437 -7.37 22.10 9.16
CA GLY A 437 -7.67 22.87 7.95
C GLY A 437 -7.28 24.33 8.08
N GLY A 438 -7.55 24.95 9.23
CA GLY A 438 -7.16 26.32 9.55
C GLY A 438 -5.65 26.48 9.64
N GLY A 439 -4.93 25.54 10.28
CA GLY A 439 -3.47 25.55 10.31
C GLY A 439 -2.84 25.45 8.91
N LEU A 440 -3.34 24.53 8.07
CA LEU A 440 -2.91 24.38 6.68
C LEU A 440 -3.22 25.62 5.85
N ALA A 441 -4.41 26.20 6.05
CA ALA A 441 -4.81 27.43 5.39
C ALA A 441 -3.89 28.59 5.79
N ILE A 442 -3.57 28.74 7.07
CA ILE A 442 -2.66 29.79 7.56
C ILE A 442 -1.25 29.61 6.97
N ALA A 443 -0.69 28.40 6.99
CA ALA A 443 0.62 28.12 6.41
C ALA A 443 0.65 28.41 4.90
N THR A 444 -0.39 28.00 4.17
CA THR A 444 -0.51 28.26 2.73
C THR A 444 -0.69 29.74 2.43
N LEU A 445 -1.52 30.44 3.23
CA LEU A 445 -1.77 31.87 3.09
C LEU A 445 -0.51 32.70 3.38
N ALA A 446 0.33 32.28 4.34
CA ALA A 446 1.62 32.92 4.58
C ALA A 446 2.51 32.86 3.32
N GLY A 447 2.56 31.71 2.65
CA GLY A 447 3.25 31.58 1.36
C GLY A 447 2.60 32.38 0.24
N LEU A 448 1.27 32.36 0.11
CA LEU A 448 0.55 33.13 -0.91
C LEU A 448 0.67 34.64 -0.69
N ALA A 449 0.78 35.11 0.54
CA ALA A 449 0.99 36.52 0.86
C ALA A 449 2.35 37.01 0.32
N SER A 450 3.42 36.21 0.46
CA SER A 450 4.72 36.52 -0.15
C SER A 450 4.63 36.59 -1.68
N PHE A 451 3.84 35.68 -2.28
CA PHE A 451 3.61 35.66 -3.72
C PHE A 451 2.83 36.88 -4.23
N ALA A 452 1.77 37.27 -3.50
CA ALA A 452 1.00 38.48 -3.78
C ALA A 452 1.84 39.76 -3.63
N ALA A 453 2.85 39.76 -2.77
CA ALA A 453 3.81 40.84 -2.61
C ALA A 453 4.91 40.88 -3.69
N GLY A 454 4.86 39.99 -4.70
CA GLY A 454 5.80 39.94 -5.81
C GLY A 454 7.08 39.12 -5.55
N HIS A 455 7.13 38.36 -4.46
CA HIS A 455 8.24 37.47 -4.14
C HIS A 455 7.90 36.00 -4.48
N PRO A 456 8.89 35.10 -4.60
CA PRO A 456 8.61 33.67 -4.70
C PRO A 456 7.77 33.15 -3.52
N PHE A 457 6.99 32.10 -3.75
CA PHE A 457 6.15 31.48 -2.72
C PHE A 457 6.99 31.03 -1.51
N LEU A 458 6.49 31.30 -0.30
CA LEU A 458 7.16 31.05 1.00
C LEU A 458 8.47 31.84 1.19
N THR A 459 8.57 33.04 0.61
CA THR A 459 9.67 33.95 0.95
C THR A 459 9.35 34.70 2.25
N SER A 460 10.21 34.60 3.25
CA SER A 460 10.03 35.30 4.52
C SER A 460 10.53 36.75 4.47
N HIS A 461 9.79 37.62 5.16
CA HIS A 461 10.15 39.02 5.39
C HIS A 461 10.42 39.24 6.87
N TYR A 462 11.39 40.10 7.17
CA TYR A 462 11.78 40.42 8.55
C TYR A 462 11.45 41.86 8.87
N PHE A 463 10.67 42.03 9.93
CA PHE A 463 10.42 43.33 10.50
C PHE A 463 11.34 43.52 11.72
N LYS A 464 12.29 44.44 11.61
CA LYS A 464 13.08 44.92 12.76
C LYS A 464 12.36 46.15 13.33
N GLY A 465 11.76 46.01 14.50
CA GLY A 465 11.08 47.11 15.16
C GLY A 465 11.11 46.96 16.68
N THR A 466 10.92 48.09 17.37
CA THR A 466 10.72 48.11 18.81
C THR A 466 9.24 47.91 19.11
N LEU A 467 8.87 46.73 19.61
CA LEU A 467 7.51 46.47 20.08
C LEU A 467 7.34 47.16 21.45
N PRO A 468 6.25 47.92 21.68
CA PRO A 468 6.02 48.57 22.96
C PRO A 468 5.97 47.52 24.08
N GLY A 469 6.93 47.58 25.02
CA GLY A 469 7.05 46.67 26.17
C GLY A 469 7.94 45.43 25.97
N LEU A 470 8.38 45.10 24.75
CA LEU A 470 9.16 43.89 24.44
C LEU A 470 10.59 44.18 23.91
N GLY A 471 10.94 45.45 23.73
CA GLY A 471 12.27 45.87 23.26
C GLY A 471 12.46 45.72 21.74
N GLU A 472 13.71 45.76 21.27
CA GLU A 472 14.06 45.44 19.88
C GLU A 472 13.75 43.98 19.60
N SER A 473 12.81 43.73 18.69
CA SER A 473 12.44 42.38 18.29
C SER A 473 12.47 42.26 16.78
N SER A 474 13.14 41.23 16.29
CA SER A 474 13.11 40.83 14.90
C SER A 474 11.96 39.84 14.73
N LEU A 475 10.79 40.34 14.29
CA LEU A 475 9.65 39.48 13.98
C LEU A 475 9.75 39.04 12.52
N ALA A 476 9.91 37.74 12.30
CA ALA A 476 9.87 37.13 10.98
C ALA A 476 8.41 36.83 10.58
N SER A 477 8.04 37.06 9.33
CA SER A 477 6.76 36.58 8.79
C SER A 477 6.62 35.06 8.85
N ALA A 478 7.75 34.34 8.96
CA ALA A 478 7.81 32.89 9.19
C ALA A 478 7.05 32.45 10.46
N VAL A 479 6.84 33.31 11.45
CA VAL A 479 6.06 32.98 12.66
C VAL A 479 4.62 32.59 12.34
N PHE A 480 4.02 33.20 11.30
CA PHE A 480 2.67 32.81 10.86
C PHE A 480 2.65 31.43 10.21
N PHE A 481 3.68 31.10 9.44
CA PHE A 481 3.85 29.77 8.87
C PHE A 481 4.03 28.73 9.98
N ASP A 482 4.91 29.00 10.95
CA ASP A 482 5.12 28.17 12.13
C ASP A 482 3.85 28.00 12.98
N PHE A 483 3.01 29.04 13.06
CA PHE A 483 1.72 28.95 13.75
C PHE A 483 0.75 28.02 13.02
N GLY A 484 0.74 28.05 11.69
CA GLY A 484 0.01 27.08 10.88
C GLY A 484 0.48 25.64 11.14
N VAL A 485 1.80 25.42 11.15
CA VAL A 485 2.42 24.13 11.52
C VAL A 485 1.98 23.68 12.91
N PHE A 486 2.07 24.57 13.91
CA PHE A 486 1.68 24.30 15.29
C PHE A 486 0.21 23.83 15.38
N ALA A 487 -0.71 24.57 14.76
CA ALA A 487 -2.13 24.26 14.79
C ALA A 487 -2.44 22.94 14.08
N THR A 488 -1.85 22.69 12.91
CA THR A 488 -2.05 21.45 12.16
C THR A 488 -1.49 20.24 12.92
N VAL A 489 -0.28 20.32 13.47
CA VAL A 489 0.33 19.21 14.24
C VAL A 489 -0.46 18.91 15.50
N ALA A 490 -0.87 19.93 16.24
CA ALA A 490 -1.67 19.77 17.44
C ALA A 490 -3.03 19.12 17.13
N GLY A 491 -3.74 19.66 16.14
CA GLY A 491 -5.05 19.16 15.69
C GLY A 491 -4.99 17.75 15.14
N ALA A 492 -4.02 17.44 14.28
CA ALA A 492 -3.86 16.12 13.66
C ALA A 492 -3.53 15.04 14.68
N THR A 493 -2.57 15.31 15.57
CA THR A 493 -2.17 14.36 16.61
C THR A 493 -3.32 14.07 17.57
N LEU A 494 -4.01 15.13 18.03
CA LEU A 494 -5.14 14.99 18.94
C LEU A 494 -6.32 14.28 18.26
N LEU A 495 -6.61 14.56 16.99
CA LEU A 495 -7.68 13.88 16.24
C LEU A 495 -7.41 12.39 16.09
N ALA A 496 -6.18 12.00 15.72
CA ALA A 496 -5.80 10.61 15.57
C ALA A 496 -5.93 9.84 16.90
N LEU A 497 -5.40 10.40 17.99
CA LEU A 497 -5.41 9.75 19.31
C LEU A 497 -6.82 9.69 19.90
N THR A 498 -7.59 10.78 19.83
CA THR A 498 -8.97 10.80 20.36
C THR A 498 -9.92 9.91 19.58
N THR A 499 -9.77 9.82 18.25
CA THR A 499 -10.59 8.90 17.43
C THR A 499 -10.36 7.47 17.86
N LEU A 500 -9.10 7.07 18.09
CA LEU A 500 -8.78 5.73 18.54
C LEU A 500 -9.27 5.50 19.98
N GLY A 501 -9.17 6.51 20.86
CA GLY A 501 -9.62 6.42 22.27
C GLY A 501 -11.14 6.31 22.40
N ARG A 502 -11.88 6.91 21.48
CA ARG A 502 -13.35 6.83 21.44
C ARG A 502 -13.88 5.44 21.10
N LEU A 503 -13.05 4.50 20.64
CA LEU A 503 -13.45 3.10 20.50
C LEU A 503 -13.59 2.40 21.86
N GLU A 504 -13.01 2.96 22.94
CA GLU A 504 -13.04 2.42 24.31
C GLU A 504 -14.36 2.76 25.05
N GLY A 505 -14.94 3.93 24.78
CA GLY A 505 -15.95 4.55 25.65
C GLY A 505 -17.40 4.09 25.53
N ARG A 506 -17.79 3.19 24.61
CA ARG A 506 -19.21 2.80 24.42
C ARG A 506 -19.52 1.30 24.51
N SER A 507 -18.54 0.45 24.79
CA SER A 507 -18.79 -0.96 25.13
C SER A 507 -19.49 -1.16 26.47
N GLY A 508 -19.72 -0.09 27.24
CA GLY A 508 -20.61 -0.07 28.40
C GLY A 508 -21.89 0.72 28.10
N VAL A 509 -22.84 0.13 27.37
CA VAL A 509 -24.21 0.68 27.31
C VAL A 509 -24.89 0.36 28.64
N SER A 510 -25.32 1.39 29.37
CA SER A 510 -26.13 1.26 30.59
C SER A 510 -27.31 0.31 30.37
N PRO A 511 -27.67 -0.54 31.34
CA PRO A 511 -28.92 -1.27 31.25
C PRO A 511 -30.05 -0.24 31.26
N VAL A 512 -30.79 -0.17 30.16
CA VAL A 512 -32.12 0.43 30.15
C VAL A 512 -32.90 -0.26 31.27
N ALA A 513 -33.25 0.47 32.32
CA ALA A 513 -34.14 -0.03 33.36
C ALA A 513 -35.47 -0.37 32.68
N LEU A 514 -35.75 -1.66 32.54
CA LEU A 514 -37.09 -2.12 32.17
C LEU A 514 -38.01 -1.77 33.35
N PRO A 515 -39.20 -1.23 33.09
CA PRO A 515 -40.16 -0.97 34.16
C PRO A 515 -40.60 -2.29 34.81
N ASP A 516 -40.83 -2.27 36.13
CA ASP A 516 -40.98 -3.44 37.02
C ASP A 516 -42.15 -4.39 36.67
N ASN A 517 -43.00 -4.02 35.72
CA ASN A 517 -44.21 -4.71 35.30
C ASN A 517 -44.00 -5.83 34.26
N VAL A 518 -42.75 -6.23 33.96
CA VAL A 518 -42.45 -7.36 33.05
C VAL A 518 -41.91 -8.61 33.77
N VAL A 519 -41.61 -8.52 35.07
CA VAL A 519 -41.03 -9.66 35.83
C VAL A 519 -42.09 -10.70 36.26
N GLU A 520 -43.37 -10.33 36.38
CA GLU A 520 -44.41 -11.24 36.88
C GLU A 520 -44.95 -12.23 35.85
N THR A 521 -44.82 -11.98 34.55
CA THR A 521 -45.44 -12.84 33.52
C THR A 521 -44.61 -14.06 33.12
N VAL A 522 -43.34 -14.14 33.54
CA VAL A 522 -42.44 -15.26 33.20
C VAL A 522 -42.36 -16.32 34.31
N ALA A 523 -42.77 -16.00 35.55
CA ALA A 523 -42.70 -16.93 36.68
C ALA A 523 -43.81 -18.01 36.71
N ASN A 524 -44.86 -17.88 35.90
CA ASN A 524 -46.07 -18.73 35.98
C ASN A 524 -46.38 -19.55 34.71
N ALA A 525 -45.42 -19.75 33.80
CA ALA A 525 -45.63 -20.66 32.66
C ALA A 525 -45.49 -22.13 33.11
N PRO A 526 -46.52 -23.00 32.98
CA PRO A 526 -46.42 -24.40 33.36
C PRO A 526 -45.52 -25.16 32.38
N GLY A 527 -44.54 -25.90 32.92
CA GLY A 527 -43.60 -26.70 32.13
C GLY A 527 -44.28 -27.86 31.40
N PRO A 528 -43.80 -28.25 30.20
CA PRO A 528 -44.38 -29.36 29.47
C PRO A 528 -44.04 -30.68 30.18
N GLY A 529 -45.10 -31.35 30.65
CA GLY A 529 -45.02 -32.69 31.22
C GLY A 529 -44.52 -33.70 30.19
N GLY A 530 -43.62 -34.58 30.63
CA GLY A 530 -43.15 -35.70 29.83
C GLY A 530 -44.25 -36.73 29.58
N ARG A 531 -44.22 -37.35 28.40
CA ARG A 531 -44.83 -38.64 28.06
C ARG A 531 -44.23 -39.15 26.74
N GLY A 532 -43.92 -40.44 26.71
CA GLY A 532 -43.86 -41.27 25.50
C GLY A 532 -42.48 -41.47 24.91
#